data_AF-A0A6L3MIS4-F1
#
_entry.id   AF-A0A6L3MIS4-F1
#
_cell.length_a   1.000
_cell.length_b   1.000
_cell.length_c   1.000
_cell.angle_alpha   90.00
_cell.angle_beta   90.00
_cell.angle_gamma   90.00
#
_symmetry.space_group_name_H-M   'P 1'
#
loop_
_entity.id
_entity.type
_entity.pdbx_description
1 polymer ?
#
loop_
_entity_poly.entity_id
_entity_poly.type
_entity_poly.pdbx_seq_one_letter_code
_entity_poly.pdbx_strand_id
1 'polypeptide(L)'
;MVTLVINGKTYTATVDTATGKWTADVAGSDLLADSDKTIDAKVTFTDAAGNSSNVTDTQTYNVDVTAPAVPEIDPINGKDPITGTAEPGSTVTVTFPDGSTVQVPTDPTTGEWTVPNPGGLKDGDTIKVIATDPAGNPSAP
;
A
#
# COMPACT_ATOMS: atom_id res chain seq x y z
N MET A 1 23.04 21.15 3.47
CA MET A 1 22.06 20.58 2.51
C MET A 1 22.01 19.07 2.72
N VAL A 2 20.91 18.42 2.34
CA VAL A 2 20.78 16.95 2.32
C VAL A 2 20.77 16.49 0.87
N THR A 3 21.49 15.40 0.59
CA THR A 3 21.43 14.65 -0.66
C THR A 3 20.97 13.24 -0.36
N LEU A 4 20.02 12.72 -1.13
CA LEU A 4 19.59 11.32 -1.09
C LEU A 4 19.96 10.66 -2.40
N VAL A 5 20.44 9.43 -2.37
CA VAL A 5 20.61 8.60 -3.57
C VAL A 5 19.59 7.48 -3.53
N ILE A 6 18.79 7.37 -4.59
CA ILE A 6 17.75 6.36 -4.77
C ILE A 6 17.81 5.94 -6.23
N ASN A 7 17.95 4.64 -6.53
CA ASN A 7 18.11 4.15 -7.91
C ASN A 7 19.25 4.87 -8.67
N GLY A 8 20.35 5.15 -7.96
CA GLY A 8 21.49 5.91 -8.49
C GLY A 8 21.21 7.39 -8.84
N LYS A 9 20.01 7.91 -8.57
CA LYS A 9 19.65 9.33 -8.79
C LYS A 9 19.75 10.13 -7.52
N THR A 10 20.26 11.36 -7.66
CA THR A 10 20.40 12.29 -6.55
C THR A 10 19.17 13.17 -6.39
N TYR A 11 18.60 13.15 -5.19
CA TYR A 11 17.58 14.08 -4.71
C TYR A 11 18.19 15.02 -3.69
N THR A 12 17.65 16.24 -3.57
CA THR A 12 18.19 17.24 -2.65
C THR A 12 17.10 17.85 -1.79
N ALA A 13 17.43 18.13 -0.52
CA ALA A 13 16.59 18.89 0.39
C ALA A 13 17.41 19.90 1.19
N THR A 14 16.72 20.91 1.70
CA THR A 14 17.30 21.89 2.62
C THR A 14 16.92 21.52 4.05
N VAL A 15 17.88 21.62 4.96
CA VAL A 15 17.65 21.44 6.39
C VAL A 15 17.05 22.72 6.96
N ASP A 16 15.92 22.62 7.63
CA ASP A 16 15.40 23.67 8.49
C ASP A 16 16.39 23.86 9.64
N THR A 17 17.06 25.01 9.68
CA THR A 17 18.10 25.30 10.66
C THR A 17 17.57 25.52 12.08
N ALA A 18 16.27 25.79 12.24
CA ALA A 18 15.65 25.95 13.56
C ALA A 18 15.25 24.60 14.17
N THR A 19 14.80 23.64 13.34
CA THR A 19 14.29 22.34 13.83
C THR A 19 15.20 21.15 13.53
N GLY A 20 16.17 21.30 12.62
CA GLY A 20 17.00 20.23 12.10
C GLY A 20 16.28 19.27 11.14
N LYS A 21 15.01 19.52 10.82
CA LYS A 21 14.19 18.66 9.97
C LYS A 21 14.37 19.00 8.50
N TRP A 22 14.07 18.03 7.63
CA TRP A 22 14.07 18.21 6.18
C TRP A 22 13.10 17.22 5.55
N THR A 23 12.65 17.54 4.34
CA THR A 23 11.80 16.68 3.51
C THR A 23 12.27 16.78 2.07
N ALA A 24 12.21 15.67 1.34
CA ALA A 24 12.52 15.62 -0.08
C ALA A 24 11.37 14.91 -0.82
N ASP A 25 10.88 15.50 -1.90
CA ASP A 25 10.00 14.80 -2.83
C ASP A 25 10.84 13.89 -3.71
N VAL A 26 10.46 12.61 -3.77
CA VAL A 26 11.15 11.58 -4.55
C VAL A 26 10.17 10.90 -5.50
N ALA A 27 10.65 10.48 -6.67
CA ALA A 27 9.79 9.78 -7.62
C ALA A 27 9.55 8.34 -7.14
N GLY A 28 8.28 7.93 -7.04
CA GLY A 28 7.93 6.55 -6.68
C GLY A 28 8.48 5.51 -7.65
N SER A 29 8.63 5.87 -8.93
CA SER A 29 9.27 5.01 -9.94
C SER A 29 10.74 4.73 -9.64
N ASP A 30 11.45 5.66 -8.99
CA ASP A 30 12.83 5.43 -8.57
C ASP A 30 12.88 4.56 -7.32
N LEU A 31 11.97 4.74 -6.36
CA LEU A 31 11.84 3.80 -5.23
C LEU A 31 11.56 2.36 -5.71
N LEU A 32 10.68 2.22 -6.71
CA LEU A 32 10.36 0.92 -7.30
C LEU A 32 11.55 0.31 -8.05
N ALA A 33 12.33 1.12 -8.78
CA ALA A 33 13.47 0.65 -9.58
C ALA A 33 14.76 0.44 -8.79
N ASP A 34 14.86 1.00 -7.58
CA ASP A 34 16.04 0.93 -6.72
C ASP A 34 16.39 -0.51 -6.34
N SER A 35 17.52 -1.02 -6.81
CA SER A 35 17.80 -2.47 -6.75
C SER A 35 17.99 -3.01 -5.32
N ASP A 36 18.54 -2.21 -4.41
CA ASP A 36 18.84 -2.60 -3.04
C ASP A 36 17.79 -2.09 -2.02
N LYS A 37 16.80 -1.33 -2.51
CA LYS A 37 15.74 -0.72 -1.70
C LYS A 37 16.29 0.00 -0.47
N THR A 38 17.36 0.77 -0.67
CA THR A 38 18.05 1.52 0.38
C THR A 38 18.20 2.98 -0.04
N ILE A 39 17.72 3.90 0.80
CA ILE A 39 17.95 5.33 0.62
C ILE A 39 19.30 5.66 1.26
N ASP A 40 20.28 6.07 0.45
CA ASP A 40 21.56 6.60 0.95
C ASP A 40 21.43 8.10 1.19
N ALA A 41 21.43 8.52 2.46
CA ALA A 41 21.36 9.92 2.85
C ALA A 41 22.76 10.46 3.19
N LYS A 42 23.04 11.68 2.74
CA LYS A 42 24.22 12.44 3.12
C LYS A 42 23.84 13.88 3.42
N VAL A 43 24.31 14.39 4.56
CA VAL A 43 24.18 15.79 4.93
C VAL A 43 25.56 16.42 4.92
N THR A 44 25.69 17.54 4.22
CA THR A 44 26.91 18.36 4.24
C THR A 44 26.63 19.66 4.99
N PHE A 45 27.45 19.93 6.00
CA PHE A 45 27.49 21.19 6.75
C PHE A 45 28.70 21.98 6.29
N THR A 46 28.59 23.30 6.23
CA THR A 46 29.71 24.20 5.93
C THR A 46 29.60 25.42 6.82
N ASP A 47 30.65 25.74 7.55
CA ASP A 47 30.68 26.93 8.42
C ASP A 47 30.99 28.20 7.62
N ALA A 48 30.92 29.37 8.29
CA ALA A 48 31.18 30.66 7.66
C ALA A 48 32.65 30.84 7.20
N ALA A 49 33.57 30.06 7.74
CA ALA A 49 34.98 30.05 7.35
C ALA A 49 35.24 29.13 6.13
N GLY A 50 34.22 28.37 5.68
CA GLY A 50 34.31 27.45 4.56
C GLY A 50 34.73 26.02 4.93
N ASN A 51 34.80 25.66 6.21
CA ASN A 51 35.09 24.28 6.62
C ASN A 51 33.84 23.42 6.44
N SER A 52 33.98 22.25 5.82
CA SER A 52 32.87 21.33 5.59
C SER A 52 33.02 20.01 6.34
N SER A 53 31.91 19.44 6.78
CA SER A 53 31.80 18.08 7.31
C SER A 53 30.63 17.34 6.66
N ASN A 54 30.71 16.01 6.64
CA ASN A 54 29.67 15.15 6.09
C ASN A 54 29.17 14.17 7.15
N VAL A 55 27.87 13.92 7.15
CA VAL A 55 27.23 12.83 7.91
C VAL A 55 26.47 11.98 6.90
N THR A 56 26.59 10.67 6.99
CA THR A 56 25.89 9.71 6.13
C THR A 56 25.02 8.79 6.97
N ASP A 57 23.89 8.38 6.41
CA ASP A 57 22.98 7.40 6.99
C ASP A 57 22.27 6.62 5.87
N THR A 58 21.71 5.46 6.19
CA THR A 58 21.02 4.60 5.22
C THR A 58 19.68 4.13 5.77
N GLN A 59 18.64 4.11 4.94
CA GLN A 59 17.33 3.60 5.33
C GLN A 59 16.81 2.58 4.33
N THR A 60 16.63 1.34 4.77
CA THR A 60 16.00 0.30 3.94
C THR A 60 14.48 0.47 3.90
N TYR A 61 13.86 0.02 2.82
CA TYR A 61 12.41 0.02 2.65
C TYR A 61 11.97 -1.17 1.79
N ASN A 62 10.67 -1.41 1.71
CA ASN A 62 10.06 -2.35 0.77
C ASN A 62 9.04 -1.60 -0.09
N VAL A 63 8.82 -2.10 -1.29
CA VAL A 63 7.76 -1.61 -2.18
C VAL A 63 6.98 -2.81 -2.65
N ASP A 64 5.68 -2.82 -2.37
CA ASP A 64 4.78 -3.83 -2.88
C ASP A 64 3.74 -3.17 -3.79
N VAL A 65 3.74 -3.59 -5.05
CA VAL A 65 2.83 -3.12 -6.11
C VAL A 65 2.02 -4.29 -6.69
N THR A 66 2.07 -5.45 -6.02
CA THR A 66 1.45 -6.67 -6.50
C THR A 66 0.00 -6.68 -6.07
N ALA A 67 -0.93 -6.59 -7.01
CA ALA A 67 -2.34 -6.77 -6.70
C ALA A 67 -2.64 -8.22 -6.28
N PRO A 68 -3.56 -8.44 -5.33
CA PRO A 68 -4.08 -9.76 -5.06
C PRO A 68 -4.90 -10.29 -6.25
N ALA A 69 -5.11 -11.61 -6.27
CA ALA A 69 -6.06 -12.23 -7.20
C ALA A 69 -7.50 -11.70 -6.98
N VAL A 70 -8.32 -11.80 -8.02
CA VAL A 70 -9.76 -11.49 -7.90
C VAL A 70 -10.40 -12.44 -6.88
N PRO A 71 -11.18 -11.92 -5.91
CA PRO A 71 -11.89 -12.76 -4.95
C PRO A 71 -12.80 -13.79 -5.62
N GLU A 72 -12.85 -14.99 -5.04
CA GLU A 72 -13.86 -15.98 -5.37
C GLU A 72 -15.08 -15.77 -4.48
N ILE A 73 -16.26 -15.89 -5.06
CA ILE A 73 -17.54 -15.70 -4.37
C ILE A 73 -18.29 -17.03 -4.46
N ASP A 74 -18.71 -17.57 -3.32
CA ASP A 74 -19.57 -18.74 -3.34
C ASP A 74 -20.93 -18.38 -3.96
N PRO A 75 -21.62 -19.31 -4.64
CA PRO A 75 -22.91 -19.04 -5.24
C PRO A 75 -23.91 -18.43 -4.24
N ILE A 76 -24.44 -17.26 -4.58
CA ILE A 76 -25.51 -16.63 -3.81
C ILE A 76 -26.74 -17.51 -3.92
N ASN A 77 -27.27 -17.94 -2.77
CA ASN A 77 -28.40 -18.89 -2.67
C ASN A 77 -29.64 -18.30 -1.96
N GLY A 78 -29.66 -16.97 -1.81
CA GLY A 78 -30.74 -16.24 -1.13
C GLY A 78 -30.82 -16.42 0.38
N LYS A 79 -29.78 -16.97 1.02
CA LYS A 79 -29.67 -17.11 2.48
C LYS A 79 -28.49 -16.31 3.02
N ASP A 80 -28.50 -16.15 4.34
CA ASP A 80 -27.35 -15.67 5.09
C ASP A 80 -26.39 -16.83 5.46
N PRO A 81 -25.08 -16.58 5.49
CA PRO A 81 -24.36 -15.42 4.97
C PRO A 81 -23.96 -15.59 3.48
N ILE A 82 -23.44 -14.51 2.89
CA ILE A 82 -22.66 -14.56 1.66
C ILE A 82 -21.21 -14.82 2.02
N THR A 83 -20.59 -15.79 1.35
CA THR A 83 -19.22 -16.24 1.62
C THR A 83 -18.37 -16.22 0.36
N GLY A 84 -17.06 -16.27 0.57
CA GLY A 84 -16.08 -16.41 -0.49
C GLY A 84 -14.67 -16.49 0.05
N THR A 85 -13.70 -16.48 -0.86
CA THR A 85 -12.28 -16.43 -0.53
C THR A 85 -11.59 -15.29 -1.26
N ALA A 86 -10.51 -14.78 -0.67
CA ALA A 86 -9.59 -13.83 -1.27
C ALA A 86 -8.19 -14.04 -0.70
N GLU A 87 -7.23 -13.18 -1.02
CA GLU A 87 -5.89 -13.29 -0.43
C GLU A 87 -5.95 -13.20 1.11
N PRO A 88 -5.31 -14.13 1.85
CA PRO A 88 -5.31 -14.09 3.31
C PRO A 88 -4.73 -12.79 3.89
N GLY A 89 -5.45 -12.20 4.84
CA GLY A 89 -5.07 -10.95 5.49
C GLY A 89 -5.39 -9.69 4.67
N SER A 90 -5.97 -9.83 3.48
CA SER A 90 -6.53 -8.72 2.71
C SER A 90 -7.85 -8.22 3.30
N THR A 91 -8.29 -7.05 2.86
CA THR A 91 -9.64 -6.52 3.11
C THR A 91 -10.49 -6.66 1.87
N VAL A 92 -11.67 -7.25 1.99
CA VAL A 92 -12.64 -7.39 0.91
C VAL A 92 -13.67 -6.26 0.97
N THR A 93 -13.88 -5.58 -0.14
CA THR A 93 -14.97 -4.62 -0.36
C THR A 93 -16.05 -5.26 -1.22
N VAL A 94 -17.21 -5.54 -0.62
CA VAL A 94 -18.42 -6.04 -1.30
C VAL A 94 -19.29 -4.87 -1.71
N THR A 95 -19.72 -4.83 -2.96
CA THR A 95 -20.73 -3.89 -3.49
C THR A 95 -21.97 -4.67 -3.92
N PHE A 96 -23.11 -4.31 -3.34
CA PHE A 96 -24.40 -4.92 -3.62
C PHE A 96 -25.08 -4.28 -4.84
N PRO A 97 -26.11 -4.92 -5.44
CA PRO A 97 -26.79 -4.39 -6.62
C PRO A 97 -27.47 -3.02 -6.44
N ASP A 98 -27.80 -2.65 -5.20
CA ASP A 98 -28.35 -1.33 -4.86
C ASP A 98 -27.27 -0.23 -4.74
N GLY A 99 -25.99 -0.59 -4.90
CA GLY A 99 -24.84 0.29 -4.80
C GLY A 99 -24.28 0.46 -3.39
N SER A 100 -24.90 -0.14 -2.37
CA SER A 100 -24.35 -0.13 -1.01
C SER A 100 -23.10 -1.00 -0.91
N THR A 101 -22.20 -0.65 0.00
CA THR A 101 -20.90 -1.32 0.17
C THR A 101 -20.62 -1.71 1.60
N VAL A 102 -19.98 -2.86 1.78
CA VAL A 102 -19.48 -3.36 3.07
C VAL A 102 -18.02 -3.77 2.91
N GLN A 103 -17.18 -3.45 3.91
CA GLN A 103 -15.81 -3.90 3.97
C GLN A 103 -15.63 -4.89 5.12
N VAL A 104 -14.98 -6.02 4.85
CA VAL A 104 -14.66 -7.05 5.85
C VAL A 104 -13.22 -7.54 5.66
N PRO A 105 -12.49 -7.84 6.76
CA PRO A 105 -11.22 -8.51 6.64
C PRO A 105 -11.44 -9.96 6.19
N THR A 106 -10.47 -10.50 5.46
CA THR A 106 -10.34 -11.94 5.24
C THR A 106 -9.68 -12.61 6.45
N ASP A 107 -9.91 -13.90 6.61
CA ASP A 107 -9.11 -14.71 7.53
C ASP A 107 -7.61 -14.63 7.13
N PRO A 108 -6.70 -14.35 8.08
CA PRO A 108 -5.28 -14.15 7.79
C PRO A 108 -4.55 -15.43 7.35
N THR A 109 -5.18 -16.60 7.45
CA THR A 109 -4.61 -17.89 7.08
C THR A 109 -5.32 -18.51 5.89
N THR A 110 -6.66 -18.52 5.89
CA THR A 110 -7.46 -19.20 4.88
C THR A 110 -7.95 -18.27 3.76
N GLY A 111 -8.01 -16.95 4.01
CA GLY A 111 -8.58 -16.00 3.06
C GLY A 111 -10.11 -16.00 3.02
N GLU A 112 -10.76 -16.79 3.87
CA GLU A 112 -12.22 -16.82 3.96
C GLU A 112 -12.77 -15.48 4.45
N TRP A 113 -13.89 -15.05 3.87
CA TRP A 113 -14.62 -13.87 4.30
C TRP A 113 -16.13 -14.12 4.27
N THR A 114 -16.86 -13.35 5.06
CA THR A 114 -18.32 -13.44 5.15
C THR A 114 -18.94 -12.06 5.28
N VAL A 115 -20.08 -11.84 4.64
CA VAL A 115 -20.94 -10.67 4.85
C VAL A 115 -22.40 -11.09 5.00
N PRO A 116 -23.22 -10.37 5.78
CA PRO A 116 -24.66 -10.59 5.78
C PRO A 116 -25.24 -10.33 4.37
N ASN A 117 -26.21 -11.14 3.96
CA ASN A 117 -27.08 -10.80 2.86
C ASN A 117 -27.92 -9.59 3.29
N PRO A 118 -27.90 -8.47 2.54
CA PRO A 118 -28.67 -7.28 2.90
C PRO A 118 -30.19 -7.48 2.81
N GLY A 119 -30.63 -8.65 2.35
CA GLY A 119 -32.00 -8.95 2.00
C GLY A 119 -32.28 -8.64 0.53
N GLY A 120 -33.13 -9.45 -0.09
CA GLY A 120 -33.55 -9.26 -1.48
C GLY A 120 -32.65 -9.94 -2.52
N LEU A 121 -31.43 -10.33 -2.17
CA LEU A 121 -30.63 -11.23 -3.01
C LEU A 121 -31.21 -12.64 -2.99
N LYS A 122 -31.31 -13.25 -4.16
CA LYS A 122 -31.88 -14.57 -4.43
C LYS A 122 -30.82 -15.49 -5.04
N ASP A 123 -31.19 -16.74 -5.19
CA ASP A 123 -30.36 -17.74 -5.86
C ASP A 123 -29.95 -17.26 -7.27
N GLY A 124 -28.64 -17.26 -7.53
CA GLY A 124 -28.05 -16.83 -8.80
C GLY A 124 -27.83 -15.32 -8.96
N ASP A 125 -28.21 -14.48 -7.99
CA ASP A 125 -27.85 -13.06 -8.01
C ASP A 125 -26.33 -12.88 -7.87
N THR A 126 -25.83 -11.74 -8.35
CA THR A 126 -24.40 -11.42 -8.34
C THR A 126 -24.10 -10.18 -7.51
N ILE A 127 -22.94 -10.17 -6.87
CA ILE A 127 -22.34 -9.00 -6.21
C ILE A 127 -20.98 -8.71 -6.84
N LYS A 128 -20.46 -7.50 -6.62
CA LYS A 128 -19.08 -7.17 -6.99
C LYS A 128 -18.19 -7.21 -5.75
N VAL A 129 -17.02 -7.82 -5.88
CA VAL A 129 -16.08 -7.99 -4.76
C VAL A 129 -14.67 -7.63 -5.21
N ILE A 130 -14.01 -6.75 -4.45
CA ILE A 130 -12.61 -6.35 -4.67
C ILE A 130 -11.84 -6.64 -3.39
N ALA A 131 -10.70 -7.33 -3.49
CA ALA A 131 -9.77 -7.45 -2.37
C ALA A 131 -8.70 -6.37 -2.43
N THR A 132 -8.28 -5.86 -1.28
CA THR A 132 -7.15 -4.95 -1.11
C THR A 132 -6.17 -5.60 -0.16
N ASP A 133 -4.94 -5.83 -0.61
CA ASP A 133 -3.88 -6.43 0.22
C ASP A 133 -3.44 -5.50 1.37
N PRO A 134 -2.57 -5.95 2.30
CA PRO A 134 -2.05 -5.11 3.37
C PRO A 134 -1.20 -3.90 2.90
N ALA A 135 -0.66 -3.95 1.68
CA ALA A 135 0.09 -2.85 1.08
C ALA A 135 -0.81 -1.79 0.40
N GLY A 136 -2.12 -2.07 0.27
CA GLY A 136 -3.11 -1.20 -0.35
C GLY A 136 -3.35 -1.46 -1.83
N ASN A 137 -2.80 -2.52 -2.42
CA ASN A 137 -3.02 -2.86 -3.82
C ASN A 137 -4.40 -3.54 -4.00
N PRO A 138 -5.27 -3.03 -4.88
CA PRO A 138 -6.57 -3.65 -5.15
C PRO A 138 -6.46 -4.74 -6.22
N SER A 139 -7.27 -5.78 -6.10
CA SER A 139 -7.49 -6.77 -7.17
C SER A 139 -8.09 -6.10 -8.41
N ALA A 140 -8.05 -6.81 -9.54
CA ALA A 140 -8.86 -6.45 -10.69
C ALA A 140 -10.38 -6.46 -10.32
N PRO A 141 -11.20 -5.66 -11.03
CA PRO A 141 -12.63 -5.50 -10.73
C PRO A 141 -13.50 -6.69 -11.12
#